data_AF-A0A843BVS5-F1
#
_entry.id   AF-A0A843BVS5-F1
#
_cell.length_a   1.000
_cell.length_b   1.000
_cell.length_c   1.000
_cell.angle_alpha   90.00
_cell.angle_beta   90.00
_cell.angle_gamma   90.00
#
_symmetry.space_group_name_H-M   'P 1'
#
loop_
_entity.id
_entity.type
_entity.pdbx_description
1 polymer ?
#
loop_
_entity_poly.entity_id
_entity_poly.type
_entity_poly.pdbx_seq_one_letter_code
_entity_poly.pdbx_strand_id
1 'polypeptide(L)'
;PAGVVYKLDHILDLRDSRLKDEVKLMAPASDEVQINNLENTLEAAMALNFIYRIVRHFYIQGKKTLSLYVIMQLQMILPLVMKEAEAYSSALKAFAYGQPIGDGVGPLVAGKLMHGLETRRVPKDCVVATVPFEGRTALVVKARGPGGNVGKPGDAIKELIEENKGKIANVIMIDAGLKLEGEKVGEVVEGIGAAIGGPGVDAYKIEEALVKYKIPVNAIIVREDIGDAVSPMRKEIADAVDSVIERLKSVVQERTKEGDKIIIVGVGNTIGIGQ
;
A
#
# COMPACT_ATOMS: atom_id res chain seq x y z
N PRO A 1 -14.84 14.29 -16.46
CA PRO A 1 -14.31 15.69 -16.53
C PRO A 1 -12.79 15.69 -16.41
N ALA A 2 -12.08 16.40 -17.31
CA ALA A 2 -10.63 16.52 -17.22
C ALA A 2 -10.21 17.15 -15.88
N GLY A 3 -9.12 16.64 -15.29
CA GLY A 3 -8.53 17.21 -14.06
C GLY A 3 -9.18 16.78 -12.74
N VAL A 4 -10.16 15.86 -12.72
CA VAL A 4 -10.75 15.36 -11.45
C VAL A 4 -9.72 14.67 -10.58
N VAL A 5 -8.82 13.88 -11.19
CA VAL A 5 -7.79 13.14 -10.46
C VAL A 5 -6.84 14.09 -9.70
N TYR A 6 -6.38 15.16 -10.35
CA TYR A 6 -5.51 16.14 -9.72
C TYR A 6 -6.19 16.94 -8.59
N LYS A 7 -7.51 17.16 -8.69
CA LYS A 7 -8.29 17.76 -7.58
C LYS A 7 -8.39 16.81 -6.39
N LEU A 8 -8.61 15.52 -6.64
CA LEU A 8 -8.65 14.51 -5.59
C LEU A 8 -7.28 14.37 -4.92
N ASP A 9 -6.21 14.35 -5.71
CA ASP A 9 -4.82 14.33 -5.22
C ASP A 9 -4.53 15.48 -4.24
N HIS A 10 -4.97 16.69 -4.56
CA HIS A 10 -4.82 17.85 -3.68
C HIS A 10 -5.60 17.70 -2.36
N ILE A 11 -6.81 17.12 -2.40
CA ILE A 11 -7.60 16.87 -1.19
C ILE A 11 -6.92 15.83 -0.30
N LEU A 12 -6.32 14.80 -0.88
CA LEU A 12 -5.55 13.79 -0.15
C LEU A 12 -4.31 14.41 0.51
N ASP A 13 -3.54 15.22 -0.23
CA ASP A 13 -2.39 15.95 0.33
C ASP A 13 -2.79 16.83 1.54
N LEU A 14 -3.93 17.51 1.45
CA LEU A 14 -4.44 18.34 2.54
C LEU A 14 -4.89 17.50 3.75
N ARG A 15 -5.50 16.34 3.52
CA ARG A 15 -5.91 15.42 4.58
C ARG A 15 -4.68 14.93 5.36
N ASP A 16 -3.67 14.45 4.66
CA ASP A 16 -2.46 13.90 5.29
C ASP A 16 -1.69 14.98 6.05
N SER A 17 -1.53 16.16 5.44
CA SER A 17 -0.89 17.30 6.11
C SER A 17 -1.63 17.69 7.39
N ARG A 18 -2.96 17.76 7.34
CA ARG A 18 -3.78 18.08 8.50
C ARG A 18 -3.66 17.03 9.60
N LEU A 19 -3.68 15.74 9.27
CA LEU A 19 -3.54 14.68 10.27
C LEU A 19 -2.17 14.74 10.97
N LYS A 20 -1.09 14.95 10.21
CA LYS A 20 0.26 15.15 10.77
C LYS A 20 0.32 16.36 11.71
N ASP A 21 -0.34 17.46 11.36
CA ASP A 21 -0.38 18.65 12.21
C ASP A 21 -1.14 18.41 13.52
N GLU A 22 -2.28 17.71 13.47
CA GLU A 22 -3.03 17.30 14.66
C GLU A 22 -2.17 16.38 15.56
N VAL A 23 -1.43 15.43 14.98
CA VAL A 23 -0.51 14.55 15.72
C VAL A 23 0.61 15.36 16.40
N LYS A 24 1.21 16.34 15.71
CA LYS A 24 2.26 17.20 16.30
C LYS A 24 1.74 18.04 17.47
N LEU A 25 0.47 18.46 17.42
CA LEU A 25 -0.16 19.16 18.55
C LEU A 25 -0.35 18.24 19.76
N MET A 26 -0.72 16.97 19.53
CA MET A 26 -0.92 15.99 20.60
C MET A 26 0.39 15.44 21.18
N ALA A 27 1.42 15.28 20.34
CA ALA A 27 2.68 14.64 20.70
C ALA A 27 3.91 15.43 20.16
N PRO A 28 4.18 16.65 20.66
CA PRO A 28 5.17 17.57 20.08
C PRO A 28 6.63 17.11 20.20
N ALA A 29 6.92 16.13 21.06
CA ALA A 29 8.27 15.58 21.25
C ALA A 29 8.59 14.42 20.29
N SER A 30 7.65 14.03 19.43
CA SER A 30 7.80 12.88 18.53
C SER A 30 8.73 13.16 17.36
N ASP A 31 9.55 12.19 16.98
CA ASP A 31 10.34 12.25 15.74
C ASP A 31 9.47 11.98 14.49
N GLU A 32 10.06 12.10 13.30
CA GLU A 32 9.35 11.90 12.01
C GLU A 32 8.71 10.50 11.88
N VAL A 33 9.39 9.45 12.38
CA VAL A 33 8.91 8.07 12.33
C VAL A 33 7.74 7.89 13.28
N GLN A 34 7.86 8.44 14.50
CA GLN A 34 6.81 8.42 15.51
C GLN A 34 5.58 9.22 15.05
N ILE A 35 5.76 10.38 14.41
CA ILE A 35 4.66 11.18 13.85
C ILE A 35 3.88 10.36 12.82
N ASN A 36 4.57 9.73 11.87
CA ASN A 36 3.96 8.89 10.84
C ASN A 36 3.20 7.69 11.48
N ASN A 37 3.79 7.04 12.48
CA ASN A 37 3.15 5.93 13.19
C ASN A 37 1.90 6.37 13.98
N LEU A 38 1.96 7.53 14.64
CA LEU A 38 0.83 8.11 15.37
C LEU A 38 -0.27 8.60 14.43
N GLU A 39 0.07 9.09 13.24
CA GLU A 39 -0.89 9.40 12.18
C GLU A 39 -1.68 8.15 11.77
N ASN A 40 -1.00 7.05 11.42
CA ASN A 40 -1.65 5.77 11.12
C ASN A 40 -2.51 5.26 12.29
N THR A 41 -2.05 5.46 13.53
CA THR A 41 -2.82 5.12 14.73
C THR A 41 -4.11 5.94 14.82
N LEU A 42 -4.05 7.25 14.54
CA LEU A 42 -5.21 8.13 14.51
C LEU A 42 -6.20 7.72 13.40
N GLU A 43 -5.70 7.38 12.21
CA GLU A 43 -6.53 6.88 11.11
C GLU A 43 -7.28 5.59 11.49
N ALA A 44 -6.61 4.62 12.10
CA ALA A 44 -7.24 3.40 12.58
C ALA A 44 -8.30 3.68 13.66
N ALA A 45 -8.03 4.60 14.59
CA ALA A 45 -9.00 5.01 15.59
C ALA A 45 -10.25 5.69 14.97
N MET A 46 -10.04 6.50 13.93
CA MET A 46 -11.13 7.11 13.17
C MET A 46 -11.96 6.06 12.44
N ALA A 47 -11.34 5.04 11.84
CA ALA A 47 -12.03 3.93 11.19
C ALA A 47 -12.89 3.13 12.18
N LEU A 48 -12.37 2.80 13.37
CA LEU A 48 -13.13 2.15 14.43
C LEU A 48 -14.33 2.98 14.88
N ASN A 49 -14.13 4.28 15.09
CA ASN A 49 -15.22 5.19 15.45
C ASN A 49 -16.28 5.28 14.34
N PHE A 50 -15.86 5.25 13.08
CA PHE A 50 -16.79 5.23 11.95
C PHE A 50 -17.63 3.95 11.91
N ILE A 51 -17.01 2.77 12.07
CA ILE A 51 -17.70 1.49 12.18
C ILE A 51 -18.74 1.53 13.31
N TYR A 52 -18.34 1.97 14.51
CA TYR A 52 -19.25 2.13 15.65
C TYR A 52 -20.44 3.02 15.33
N ARG A 53 -20.20 4.19 14.72
CA ARG A 53 -21.26 5.15 14.38
C ARG A 53 -22.25 4.59 13.37
N ILE A 54 -21.78 3.87 12.36
CA ILE A 54 -22.64 3.24 11.35
C ILE A 54 -23.49 2.12 11.96
N VAL A 55 -22.88 1.20 12.71
CA VAL A 55 -23.59 0.11 13.38
C VAL A 55 -24.65 0.66 14.32
N ARG A 56 -24.28 1.66 15.14
CA ARG A 56 -25.20 2.31 16.07
C ARG A 56 -26.32 3.04 15.34
N HIS A 57 -26.04 3.69 14.21
CA HIS A 57 -27.04 4.37 13.39
C HIS A 57 -28.12 3.39 12.93
N PHE A 58 -27.74 2.30 12.25
CA PHE A 58 -28.69 1.31 11.75
C PHE A 58 -29.45 0.60 12.87
N TYR A 59 -28.78 0.30 13.99
CA TYR A 59 -29.43 -0.28 15.16
C TYR A 59 -30.53 0.64 15.72
N ILE A 60 -30.22 1.92 15.95
CA ILE A 60 -31.20 2.90 16.45
C ILE A 60 -32.33 3.11 15.45
N GLN A 61 -32.00 3.20 14.16
CA GLN A 61 -32.98 3.37 13.09
C GLN A 61 -33.97 2.20 13.06
N GLY A 62 -33.46 0.96 13.04
CA GLY A 62 -34.30 -0.25 13.05
C GLY A 62 -35.22 -0.31 14.28
N LYS A 63 -34.70 0.07 15.46
CA LYS A 63 -35.51 0.14 16.69
C LYS A 63 -36.60 1.21 16.62
N LYS A 64 -36.29 2.40 16.09
CA LYS A 64 -37.25 3.53 16.00
C LYS A 64 -38.35 3.28 14.98
N THR A 65 -38.03 2.66 13.86
CA THR A 65 -38.99 2.40 12.78
C THR A 65 -39.69 1.05 12.93
N LEU A 66 -39.32 0.25 13.93
CA LEU A 66 -39.75 -1.15 14.09
C LEU A 66 -39.52 -1.98 12.80
N SER A 67 -38.51 -1.60 12.01
CA SER A 67 -38.20 -2.28 10.75
C SER A 67 -37.38 -3.53 11.01
N LEU A 68 -38.06 -4.68 10.99
CA LEU A 68 -37.44 -6.00 11.10
C LEU A 68 -36.31 -6.17 10.08
N TYR A 69 -36.49 -5.69 8.85
CA TYR A 69 -35.50 -5.84 7.78
C TYR A 69 -34.19 -5.12 8.08
N VAL A 70 -34.23 -3.92 8.67
CA VAL A 70 -33.01 -3.18 9.05
C VAL A 70 -32.24 -3.94 10.13
N ILE A 71 -32.94 -4.48 11.13
CA ILE A 71 -32.32 -5.25 12.21
C ILE A 71 -31.73 -6.57 11.67
N MET A 72 -32.46 -7.28 10.81
CA MET A 72 -31.98 -8.51 10.18
C MET A 72 -30.73 -8.26 9.33
N GLN A 73 -30.73 -7.22 8.49
CA GLN A 73 -29.57 -6.86 7.68
C GLN A 73 -28.35 -6.60 8.55
N LEU A 74 -28.51 -5.81 9.62
CA LEU A 74 -27.43 -5.53 10.54
C LEU A 74 -26.89 -6.82 11.18
N GLN A 75 -27.78 -7.72 11.64
CA GLN A 75 -27.38 -8.99 12.25
C GLN A 75 -26.65 -9.92 11.26
N MET A 76 -27.07 -9.94 9.99
CA MET A 76 -26.43 -10.76 8.96
C MET A 76 -25.01 -10.29 8.63
N ILE A 77 -24.77 -8.97 8.57
CA ILE A 77 -23.45 -8.43 8.26
C ILE A 77 -22.54 -8.30 9.49
N LEU A 78 -23.10 -8.36 10.70
CA LEU A 78 -22.37 -8.09 11.93
C LEU A 78 -21.08 -8.93 12.10
N PRO A 79 -21.03 -10.22 11.74
CA PRO A 79 -19.78 -10.99 11.83
C PRO A 79 -18.64 -10.40 10.99
N LEU A 80 -18.94 -9.94 9.77
CA LEU A 80 -17.96 -9.32 8.88
C LEU A 80 -17.49 -7.97 9.44
N VAL A 81 -18.43 -7.16 9.95
CA VAL A 81 -18.13 -5.88 10.59
C VAL A 81 -17.26 -6.07 11.84
N MET A 82 -17.53 -7.09 12.65
CA MET A 82 -16.74 -7.41 13.83
C MET A 82 -15.32 -7.84 13.47
N LYS A 83 -15.16 -8.67 12.42
CA LYS A 83 -13.85 -9.07 11.90
C LYS A 83 -13.01 -7.83 11.50
N GLU A 84 -13.61 -6.89 10.79
CA GLU A 84 -12.95 -5.64 10.39
C GLU A 84 -12.62 -4.75 11.61
N ALA A 85 -13.53 -4.65 12.59
CA ALA A 85 -13.29 -3.90 13.81
C ALA A 85 -12.15 -4.50 14.65
N GLU A 86 -12.07 -5.83 14.78
CA GLU A 86 -10.99 -6.52 15.47
C GLU A 86 -9.63 -6.31 14.78
N ALA A 87 -9.63 -6.27 13.44
CA ALA A 87 -8.45 -5.96 12.64
C ALA A 87 -7.93 -4.55 12.92
N TYR A 88 -8.78 -3.52 12.82
CA TYR A 88 -8.39 -2.15 13.15
C TYR A 88 -8.00 -1.99 14.62
N SER A 89 -8.62 -2.73 15.54
CA SER A 89 -8.22 -2.74 16.95
C SER A 89 -6.81 -3.30 17.14
N SER A 90 -6.46 -4.36 16.39
CA SER A 90 -5.11 -4.91 16.37
C SER A 90 -4.11 -3.97 15.70
N ALA A 91 -4.53 -3.29 14.64
CA ALA A 91 -3.75 -2.28 13.91
C ALA A 91 -3.30 -1.13 14.82
N LEU A 92 -4.14 -0.67 15.77
CA LEU A 92 -3.76 0.38 16.73
C LEU A 92 -2.46 0.06 17.47
N LYS A 93 -2.28 -1.21 17.89
CA LYS A 93 -1.04 -1.63 18.55
C LYS A 93 0.11 -1.71 17.56
N ALA A 94 -0.12 -2.29 16.38
CA ALA A 94 0.91 -2.40 15.35
C ALA A 94 1.46 -1.01 14.97
N PHE A 95 0.56 -0.05 14.74
CA PHE A 95 0.89 1.33 14.43
C PHE A 95 1.62 2.03 15.57
N ALA A 96 1.09 1.95 16.80
CA ALA A 96 1.74 2.59 17.96
C ALA A 96 3.16 2.06 18.22
N TYR A 97 3.42 0.77 17.97
CA TYR A 97 4.72 0.14 18.19
C TYR A 97 5.62 0.10 16.95
N GLY A 98 5.16 0.58 15.79
CA GLY A 98 5.96 0.53 14.56
C GLY A 98 6.19 -0.89 14.02
N GLN A 99 5.25 -1.82 14.23
CA GLN A 99 5.37 -3.20 13.76
C GLN A 99 4.95 -3.31 12.29
N PRO A 100 5.65 -4.12 11.47
CA PRO A 100 5.21 -4.42 10.11
C PRO A 100 3.80 -5.00 10.06
N ILE A 101 3.02 -4.60 9.06
CA ILE A 101 1.65 -5.07 8.79
C ILE A 101 1.55 -5.79 7.45
N GLY A 102 0.46 -6.51 7.18
CA GLY A 102 0.26 -7.29 5.95
C GLY A 102 0.48 -6.49 4.66
N ASP A 103 -0.08 -5.28 4.59
CA ASP A 103 0.07 -4.33 3.47
C ASP A 103 1.54 -3.97 3.19
N GLY A 104 2.45 -4.20 4.14
CA GLY A 104 3.88 -3.94 3.97
C GLY A 104 4.64 -4.96 3.12
N VAL A 105 4.02 -6.00 2.58
CA VAL A 105 4.74 -7.05 1.83
C VAL A 105 5.47 -6.52 0.59
N GLY A 106 4.88 -5.59 -0.16
CA GLY A 106 5.53 -4.93 -1.29
C GLY A 106 6.79 -4.16 -0.87
N PRO A 107 6.69 -3.24 0.11
CA PRO A 107 7.83 -2.57 0.72
C PRO A 107 8.89 -3.52 1.26
N LEU A 108 8.49 -4.66 1.83
CA LEU A 108 9.41 -5.65 2.39
C LEU A 108 10.24 -6.31 1.28
N VAL A 109 9.61 -6.67 0.15
CA VAL A 109 10.33 -7.19 -1.02
C VAL A 109 11.28 -6.12 -1.56
N ALA A 110 10.80 -4.89 -1.75
CA ALA A 110 11.65 -3.79 -2.23
C ALA A 110 12.82 -3.51 -1.28
N GLY A 111 12.59 -3.43 0.03
CA GLY A 111 13.62 -3.26 1.04
C GLY A 111 14.66 -4.39 1.02
N LYS A 112 14.23 -5.64 0.84
CA LYS A 112 15.14 -6.79 0.71
C LYS A 112 16.03 -6.68 -0.53
N LEU A 113 15.51 -6.17 -1.65
CA LEU A 113 16.30 -5.93 -2.87
C LEU A 113 17.25 -4.73 -2.76
N MET A 114 16.88 -3.72 -1.96
CA MET A 114 17.66 -2.49 -1.75
C MET A 114 18.73 -2.65 -0.67
N HIS A 115 18.66 -3.69 0.15
CA HIS A 115 19.50 -3.85 1.34
C HIS A 115 21.01 -3.77 1.03
N GLY A 116 21.70 -2.84 1.71
CA GLY A 116 23.14 -2.64 1.55
C GLY A 116 23.55 -1.79 0.35
N LEU A 117 22.59 -1.26 -0.43
CA LEU A 117 22.83 -0.38 -1.56
C LEU A 117 22.50 1.07 -1.23
N GLU A 118 23.11 2.02 -1.94
CA GLU A 118 22.80 3.44 -1.78
C GLU A 118 21.38 3.75 -2.29
N THR A 119 20.61 4.40 -1.44
CA THR A 119 19.26 4.87 -1.76
C THR A 119 19.26 6.39 -1.94
N ARG A 120 18.48 6.89 -2.91
CA ARG A 120 18.19 8.33 -3.04
C ARG A 120 16.70 8.59 -2.88
N ARG A 121 16.37 9.84 -2.52
CA ARG A 121 14.98 10.28 -2.47
C ARG A 121 14.44 10.52 -3.87
N VAL A 122 13.19 10.17 -4.06
CA VAL A 122 12.33 10.56 -5.19
C VAL A 122 11.08 11.26 -4.60
N PRO A 123 10.29 11.99 -5.40
CA PRO A 123 9.21 12.81 -4.89
C PRO A 123 8.27 12.09 -3.93
N LYS A 124 7.66 12.90 -3.05
CA LYS A 124 6.51 12.51 -2.24
C LYS A 124 6.79 11.28 -1.36
N ASP A 125 7.85 11.40 -0.57
CA ASP A 125 8.26 10.45 0.45
C ASP A 125 8.52 9.02 -0.07
N CYS A 126 9.04 8.91 -1.29
CA CYS A 126 9.54 7.67 -1.86
C CYS A 126 11.08 7.64 -1.90
N VAL A 127 11.64 6.44 -1.93
CA VAL A 127 13.08 6.17 -2.06
C VAL A 127 13.32 5.17 -3.17
N VAL A 128 14.45 5.31 -3.87
CA VAL A 128 14.86 4.42 -4.96
C VAL A 128 16.31 3.98 -4.78
N ALA A 129 16.61 2.73 -5.15
CA ALA A 129 17.97 2.23 -5.32
C ALA A 129 18.14 1.65 -6.73
N THR A 130 19.37 1.72 -7.24
CA THR A 130 19.74 1.06 -8.48
C THR A 130 20.36 -0.29 -8.15
N VAL A 131 19.73 -1.37 -8.59
CA VAL A 131 20.09 -2.75 -8.25
C VAL A 131 20.40 -3.54 -9.53
N PRO A 132 21.55 -4.22 -9.63
CA PRO A 132 21.75 -5.21 -10.69
C PRO A 132 20.84 -6.42 -10.41
N PHE A 133 19.94 -6.73 -11.34
CA PHE A 133 18.93 -7.79 -11.14
C PHE A 133 18.75 -8.60 -12.43
N GLU A 134 19.06 -9.90 -12.38
CA GLU A 134 18.91 -10.82 -13.52
C GLU A 134 19.55 -10.30 -14.82
N GLY A 135 20.72 -9.62 -14.76
CA GLY A 135 21.39 -9.03 -15.93
C GLY A 135 20.75 -7.73 -16.47
N ARG A 136 19.80 -7.15 -15.73
CA ARG A 136 19.16 -5.84 -16.00
C ARG A 136 19.57 -4.83 -14.93
N THR A 137 19.32 -3.55 -15.21
CA THR A 137 19.40 -2.49 -14.20
C THR A 137 18.01 -2.23 -13.64
N ALA A 138 17.75 -2.64 -12.40
CA ALA A 138 16.49 -2.40 -11.71
C ALA A 138 16.52 -1.10 -10.90
N LEU A 139 15.54 -0.23 -11.14
CA LEU A 139 15.23 0.90 -10.28
C LEU A 139 14.18 0.44 -9.28
N VAL A 140 14.62 0.03 -8.09
CA VAL A 140 13.73 -0.49 -7.04
C VAL A 140 13.24 0.69 -6.21
N VAL A 141 11.93 0.92 -6.19
CA VAL A 141 11.29 2.05 -5.51
C VAL A 141 10.27 1.57 -4.47
N LYS A 142 10.21 2.25 -3.34
CA LYS A 142 9.17 2.09 -2.32
C LYS A 142 8.94 3.40 -1.58
N ALA A 143 7.89 3.49 -0.77
CA ALA A 143 7.76 4.59 0.19
C ALA A 143 8.88 4.55 1.25
N ARG A 144 9.22 5.71 1.80
CA ARG A 144 10.27 5.87 2.81
C ARG A 144 9.77 5.35 4.15
N GLY A 145 10.50 4.39 4.70
CA GLY A 145 10.26 3.82 6.04
C GLY A 145 11.38 4.17 7.03
N PRO A 146 11.32 3.63 8.27
CA PRO A 146 10.38 2.60 8.75
C PRO A 146 9.09 3.16 9.38
N GLY A 147 8.80 4.45 9.25
CA GLY A 147 7.52 5.01 9.72
C GLY A 147 6.36 4.65 8.80
N GLY A 148 5.13 4.65 9.34
CA GLY A 148 3.91 4.41 8.58
C GLY A 148 3.74 5.39 7.42
N ASN A 149 3.92 4.89 6.19
CA ASN A 149 3.89 5.74 5.00
C ASN A 149 3.66 4.90 3.75
N VAL A 150 2.83 5.42 2.84
CA VAL A 150 2.51 4.83 1.53
C VAL A 150 3.11 5.61 0.36
N GLY A 151 3.65 6.81 0.61
CA GLY A 151 4.27 7.69 -0.39
C GLY A 151 3.32 8.08 -1.53
N LYS A 152 3.88 8.55 -2.65
CA LYS A 152 3.14 8.68 -3.93
C LYS A 152 3.88 7.96 -5.06
N PRO A 153 3.72 6.65 -5.19
CA PRO A 153 4.41 5.87 -6.20
C PRO A 153 4.09 6.35 -7.63
N GLY A 154 2.91 6.92 -7.89
CA GLY A 154 2.60 7.47 -9.21
C GLY A 154 3.46 8.66 -9.61
N ASP A 155 3.75 9.56 -8.68
CA ASP A 155 4.66 10.68 -8.92
C ASP A 155 6.11 10.17 -9.03
N ALA A 156 6.52 9.21 -8.19
CA ALA A 156 7.86 8.63 -8.22
C ALA A 156 8.15 7.87 -9.53
N ILE A 157 7.23 7.01 -9.99
CA ILE A 157 7.36 6.27 -11.24
C ILE A 157 7.45 7.22 -12.43
N LYS A 158 6.60 8.26 -12.45
CA LYS A 158 6.64 9.27 -13.51
C LYS A 158 8.00 9.95 -13.59
N GLU A 159 8.56 10.38 -12.45
CA GLU A 159 9.89 10.98 -12.41
C GLU A 159 10.96 10.02 -12.92
N LEU A 160 10.96 8.76 -12.46
CA LEU A 160 11.93 7.76 -12.90
C LEU A 160 11.86 7.48 -14.40
N ILE A 161 10.66 7.45 -14.99
CA ILE A 161 10.47 7.29 -16.43
C ILE A 161 11.04 8.51 -17.18
N GLU A 162 10.77 9.73 -16.70
CA GLU A 162 11.22 10.98 -17.32
C GLU A 162 12.75 11.14 -17.23
N GLU A 163 13.36 10.87 -16.09
CA GLU A 163 14.82 10.85 -15.88
C GLU A 163 15.52 9.88 -16.85
N ASN A 164 14.89 8.73 -17.11
CA ASN A 164 15.40 7.72 -18.04
C ASN A 164 14.96 7.95 -19.50
N LYS A 165 14.34 9.09 -19.80
CA LYS A 165 13.89 9.49 -21.14
C LYS A 165 12.97 8.43 -21.78
N GLY A 166 12.13 7.78 -20.98
CA GLY A 166 11.23 6.71 -21.41
C GLY A 166 11.91 5.37 -21.69
N LYS A 167 13.23 5.22 -21.46
CA LYS A 167 13.97 3.98 -21.73
C LYS A 167 13.82 2.98 -20.57
N ILE A 168 12.58 2.57 -20.32
CA ILE A 168 12.22 1.55 -19.34
C ILE A 168 11.52 0.42 -20.10
N ALA A 169 12.02 -0.80 -19.97
CA ALA A 169 11.49 -1.96 -20.69
C ALA A 169 10.21 -2.50 -20.04
N ASN A 170 10.12 -2.42 -18.71
CA ASN A 170 8.95 -2.88 -17.96
C ASN A 170 8.87 -2.20 -16.58
N VAL A 171 7.64 -2.04 -16.08
CA VAL A 171 7.36 -1.70 -14.68
C VAL A 171 6.71 -2.91 -14.01
N ILE A 172 7.26 -3.34 -12.88
CA ILE A 172 6.73 -4.47 -12.11
C ILE A 172 6.33 -3.96 -10.73
N MET A 173 5.04 -4.01 -10.43
CA MET A 173 4.47 -3.57 -9.17
C MET A 173 4.22 -4.77 -8.26
N ILE A 174 4.61 -4.66 -7.01
CA ILE A 174 4.48 -5.69 -5.99
C ILE A 174 3.63 -5.11 -4.87
N ASP A 175 2.46 -5.69 -4.64
CA ASP A 175 1.46 -5.17 -3.71
C ASP A 175 0.84 -6.30 -2.89
N ALA A 176 0.22 -5.94 -1.77
CA ALA A 176 -0.70 -6.83 -1.08
C ALA A 176 -2.09 -6.70 -1.69
N GLY A 177 -2.87 -7.79 -1.74
CA GLY A 177 -4.20 -7.74 -2.30
C GLY A 177 -5.18 -8.64 -1.56
N LEU A 178 -6.39 -8.14 -1.35
CA LEU A 178 -7.42 -8.90 -0.68
C LEU A 178 -7.69 -10.22 -1.40
N LYS A 179 -7.70 -11.29 -0.63
CA LYS A 179 -8.01 -12.64 -1.07
C LYS A 179 -9.52 -12.84 -1.12
N LEU A 180 -9.95 -13.72 -2.00
CA LEU A 180 -11.27 -14.35 -1.94
C LEU A 180 -11.25 -15.52 -0.93
N GLU A 181 -12.43 -15.97 -0.50
CA GLU A 181 -12.56 -17.02 0.52
C GLU A 181 -11.93 -18.35 0.09
N GLY A 182 -11.83 -18.62 -1.21
CA GLY A 182 -11.16 -19.79 -1.76
C GLY A 182 -9.64 -19.68 -1.89
N GLU A 183 -9.09 -18.47 -1.77
CA GLU A 183 -7.65 -18.19 -1.91
C GLU A 183 -6.95 -18.27 -0.54
N LYS A 184 -5.66 -18.62 -0.58
CA LYS A 184 -4.84 -18.75 0.63
C LYS A 184 -4.14 -17.44 0.96
N VAL A 185 -3.94 -17.19 2.25
CA VAL A 185 -3.07 -16.10 2.71
C VAL A 185 -1.62 -16.42 2.31
N GLY A 186 -0.89 -15.45 1.79
CA GLY A 186 0.46 -15.61 1.26
C GLY A 186 0.52 -16.19 -0.16
N GLU A 187 -0.63 -16.45 -0.80
CA GLU A 187 -0.66 -16.92 -2.19
C GLU A 187 -0.17 -15.80 -3.13
N VAL A 188 0.76 -16.14 -4.02
CA VAL A 188 1.35 -15.19 -4.97
C VAL A 188 0.67 -15.33 -6.33
N VAL A 189 0.10 -14.24 -6.83
CA VAL A 189 -0.57 -14.20 -8.14
C VAL A 189 0.03 -13.12 -9.03
N GLU A 190 0.03 -13.33 -10.35
CA GLU A 190 0.50 -12.35 -11.33
C GLU A 190 -0.68 -11.74 -12.10
N GLY A 191 -0.57 -10.44 -12.41
CA GLY A 191 -1.52 -9.72 -13.24
C GLY A 191 -0.85 -8.67 -14.13
N ILE A 192 -1.70 -7.91 -14.82
CA ILE A 192 -1.33 -6.77 -15.66
C ILE A 192 -2.09 -5.55 -15.15
N GLY A 193 -1.42 -4.41 -15.06
CA GLY A 193 -2.01 -3.15 -14.60
C GLY A 193 -1.32 -2.58 -13.36
N ALA A 194 -1.71 -1.36 -12.98
CA ALA A 194 -1.19 -0.71 -11.79
C ALA A 194 -1.77 -1.38 -10.53
N ALA A 195 -0.93 -2.16 -9.83
CA ALA A 195 -1.28 -2.78 -8.57
C ALA A 195 -1.07 -1.79 -7.42
N ILE A 196 -2.14 -1.07 -7.08
CA ILE A 196 -2.13 -0.13 -5.97
C ILE A 196 -3.54 0.06 -5.38
N GLY A 197 -3.60 0.08 -4.06
CA GLY A 197 -4.81 0.44 -3.32
C GLY A 197 -5.18 1.93 -3.36
N GLY A 198 -6.26 2.28 -2.66
CA GLY A 198 -6.67 3.66 -2.42
C GLY A 198 -7.62 4.25 -3.48
N PRO A 199 -7.81 5.58 -3.50
CA PRO A 199 -8.85 6.26 -4.29
C PRO A 199 -8.66 6.26 -5.82
N GLY A 200 -7.62 5.60 -6.34
CA GLY A 200 -7.31 5.50 -7.76
C GLY A 200 -6.49 6.66 -8.36
N VAL A 201 -6.00 7.59 -7.53
CA VAL A 201 -5.18 8.73 -7.99
C VAL A 201 -3.82 8.26 -8.53
N ASP A 202 -3.08 7.48 -7.74
CA ASP A 202 -1.79 6.95 -8.16
C ASP A 202 -1.93 5.98 -9.32
N ALA A 203 -2.92 5.07 -9.29
CA ALA A 203 -3.20 4.17 -10.41
C ALA A 203 -3.35 4.95 -11.74
N TYR A 204 -4.16 6.01 -11.74
CA TYR A 204 -4.33 6.86 -12.91
C TYR A 204 -3.03 7.54 -13.36
N LYS A 205 -2.26 8.12 -12.43
CA LYS A 205 -0.99 8.80 -12.75
C LYS A 205 0.02 7.82 -13.36
N ILE A 206 0.10 6.60 -12.81
CA ILE A 206 0.95 5.52 -13.30
C ILE A 206 0.53 5.15 -14.71
N GLU A 207 -0.73 4.80 -14.93
CA GLU A 207 -1.24 4.40 -16.23
C GLU A 207 -1.09 5.49 -17.28
N GLU A 208 -1.35 6.76 -16.93
CA GLU A 208 -1.14 7.91 -17.82
C GLU A 208 0.33 8.02 -18.27
N ALA A 209 1.27 7.89 -17.32
CA ALA A 209 2.70 7.91 -17.62
C ALA A 209 3.11 6.71 -18.49
N LEU A 210 2.67 5.50 -18.16
CA LEU A 210 2.99 4.29 -18.90
C LEU A 210 2.47 4.33 -20.33
N VAL A 211 1.22 4.79 -20.54
CA VAL A 211 0.62 4.93 -21.88
C VAL A 211 1.38 5.95 -22.72
N LYS A 212 1.78 7.08 -22.14
CA LYS A 212 2.56 8.12 -22.82
C LYS A 212 3.87 7.58 -23.41
N TYR A 213 4.55 6.69 -22.70
CA TYR A 213 5.84 6.11 -23.11
C TYR A 213 5.74 4.68 -23.67
N LYS A 214 4.53 4.11 -23.73
CA LYS A 214 4.25 2.73 -24.18
C LYS A 214 5.04 1.67 -23.39
N ILE A 215 5.13 1.85 -22.08
CA ILE A 215 5.83 0.94 -21.17
C ILE A 215 4.82 -0.09 -20.64
N PRO A 216 5.10 -1.41 -20.72
CA PRO A 216 4.24 -2.42 -20.10
C PRO A 216 4.30 -2.35 -18.58
N VAL A 217 3.25 -2.86 -17.92
CA VAL A 217 3.19 -2.99 -16.46
C VAL A 217 2.67 -4.36 -16.05
N ASN A 218 3.42 -5.03 -15.18
CA ASN A 218 3.07 -6.29 -14.55
C ASN A 218 2.84 -6.08 -13.07
N ALA A 219 1.97 -6.90 -12.49
CA ALA A 219 1.67 -6.92 -11.07
C ALA A 219 2.01 -8.28 -10.48
N ILE A 220 2.60 -8.29 -9.28
CA ILE A 220 2.72 -9.46 -8.42
C ILE A 220 1.99 -9.14 -7.13
N ILE A 221 0.92 -9.87 -6.83
CA ILE A 221 0.06 -9.64 -5.68
C ILE A 221 0.25 -10.77 -4.68
N VAL A 222 0.46 -10.42 -3.42
CA VAL A 222 0.40 -11.37 -2.31
C VAL A 222 -0.97 -11.29 -1.69
N ARG A 223 -1.67 -12.43 -1.67
CA ARG A 223 -3.03 -12.53 -1.14
C ARG A 223 -3.04 -12.43 0.38
N GLU A 224 -3.89 -11.55 0.90
CA GLU A 224 -4.10 -11.38 2.33
C GLU A 224 -5.59 -11.24 2.67
N ASP A 225 -5.97 -11.50 3.92
CA ASP A 225 -7.32 -11.22 4.39
C ASP A 225 -7.46 -9.72 4.75
N ILE A 226 -8.68 -9.18 4.75
CA ILE A 226 -8.93 -7.79 5.17
C ILE A 226 -8.42 -7.53 6.59
N GLY A 227 -8.44 -8.56 7.43
CA GLY A 227 -7.90 -8.48 8.78
C GLY A 227 -6.37 -8.45 8.83
N ASP A 228 -5.70 -9.06 7.86
CA ASP A 228 -4.25 -9.19 7.81
C ASP A 228 -3.59 -7.92 7.27
N ALA A 229 -4.27 -7.20 6.37
CA ALA A 229 -3.79 -5.97 5.73
C ALA A 229 -3.30 -4.91 6.73
N VAL A 230 -4.05 -4.69 7.80
CA VAL A 230 -3.80 -3.64 8.79
C VAL A 230 -3.26 -4.15 10.13
N SER A 231 -3.27 -5.47 10.36
CA SER A 231 -2.78 -6.09 11.59
C SER A 231 -1.30 -6.52 11.44
N PRO A 232 -0.61 -6.91 12.54
CA PRO A 232 0.78 -7.36 12.46
C PRO A 232 0.98 -8.44 11.41
N MET A 233 2.01 -8.28 10.58
CA MET A 233 2.27 -9.11 9.42
C MET A 233 2.33 -10.59 9.82
N ARG A 234 1.45 -11.38 9.20
CA ARG A 234 1.42 -12.83 9.39
C ARG A 234 2.65 -13.49 8.81
N LYS A 235 3.05 -14.61 9.42
CA LYS A 235 4.18 -15.41 8.96
C LYS A 235 4.01 -15.85 7.50
N GLU A 236 2.80 -16.23 7.11
CA GLU A 236 2.52 -16.68 5.74
C GLU A 236 2.77 -15.57 4.69
N ILE A 237 2.51 -14.31 5.05
CA ILE A 237 2.79 -13.14 4.19
C ILE A 237 4.29 -12.86 4.15
N ALA A 238 4.96 -12.92 5.30
CA ALA A 238 6.41 -12.72 5.38
C ALA A 238 7.20 -13.81 4.63
N ASP A 239 6.80 -15.08 4.75
CA ASP A 239 7.40 -16.22 4.07
C ASP A 239 7.16 -16.17 2.55
N ALA A 240 6.09 -15.50 2.10
CA ALA A 240 5.80 -15.31 0.67
C ALA A 240 6.81 -14.41 -0.05
N VAL A 241 7.58 -13.58 0.67
CA VAL A 241 8.59 -12.68 0.08
C VAL A 241 9.57 -13.41 -0.82
N ASP A 242 10.04 -14.60 -0.42
CA ASP A 242 10.97 -15.38 -1.23
C ASP A 242 10.29 -15.91 -2.50
N SER A 243 9.05 -16.37 -2.38
CA SER A 243 8.24 -16.79 -3.53
C SER A 243 7.97 -15.62 -4.50
N VAL A 244 7.77 -14.41 -3.98
CA VAL A 244 7.61 -13.19 -4.79
C VAL A 244 8.90 -12.86 -5.54
N ILE A 245 10.06 -12.96 -4.89
CA ILE A 245 11.35 -12.69 -5.56
C ILE A 245 11.60 -13.72 -6.67
N GLU A 246 11.32 -15.00 -6.44
CA GLU A 246 11.44 -16.01 -7.49
C GLU A 246 10.48 -15.73 -8.65
N ARG A 247 9.24 -15.34 -8.37
CA ARG A 247 8.29 -14.96 -9.43
C ARG A 247 8.73 -13.71 -10.17
N LEU A 248 9.27 -12.72 -9.46
CA LEU A 248 9.82 -11.49 -10.03
C LEU A 248 10.96 -11.80 -11.02
N LYS A 249 11.86 -12.74 -10.69
CA LYS A 249 12.90 -13.20 -11.62
C LYS A 249 12.30 -13.76 -12.91
N SER A 250 11.30 -14.64 -12.80
CA SER A 250 10.61 -15.19 -13.98
C SER A 250 10.00 -14.08 -14.85
N VAL A 251 9.25 -13.14 -14.24
CA VAL A 251 8.63 -12.02 -14.97
C VAL A 251 9.68 -11.16 -15.67
N VAL A 252 10.79 -10.83 -15.00
CA VAL A 252 11.85 -10.04 -15.62
C VAL A 252 12.47 -10.77 -16.81
N GLN A 253 12.76 -12.06 -16.68
CA GLN A 253 13.35 -12.87 -17.76
C GLN A 253 12.39 -13.04 -18.95
N GLU A 254 11.10 -13.24 -18.69
CA GLU A 254 10.06 -13.43 -19.72
C GLU A 254 9.72 -12.14 -20.47
N ARG A 255 9.77 -10.98 -19.80
CA ARG A 255 9.24 -9.71 -20.34
C ARG A 255 10.30 -8.73 -20.80
N THR A 256 11.58 -8.99 -20.53
CA THR A 256 12.68 -8.04 -20.82
C THR A 256 13.93 -8.75 -21.36
N LYS A 257 14.90 -7.99 -21.84
CA LYS A 257 16.19 -8.49 -22.35
C LYS A 257 17.34 -8.06 -21.44
N GLU A 258 18.45 -8.78 -21.50
CA GLU A 258 19.67 -8.37 -20.80
C GLU A 258 20.10 -6.96 -21.22
N GLY A 259 20.60 -6.18 -20.24
CA GLY A 259 20.96 -4.78 -20.44
C GLY A 259 19.78 -3.80 -20.39
N ASP A 260 18.53 -4.28 -20.35
CA ASP A 260 17.37 -3.41 -20.18
C ASP A 260 17.37 -2.73 -18.79
N LYS A 261 16.65 -1.60 -18.72
CA LYS A 261 16.28 -0.96 -17.46
C LYS A 261 14.83 -1.28 -17.11
N ILE A 262 14.59 -1.62 -15.85
CA ILE A 262 13.25 -1.91 -15.34
C ILE A 262 12.98 -1.08 -14.08
N ILE A 263 11.70 -0.87 -13.76
CA ILE A 263 11.29 -0.32 -12.47
C ILE A 263 10.59 -1.43 -11.69
N ILE A 264 11.02 -1.65 -10.45
CA ILE A 264 10.36 -2.56 -9.51
C ILE A 264 9.80 -1.71 -8.38
N VAL A 265 8.50 -1.80 -8.12
CA VAL A 265 7.78 -0.94 -7.18
C VAL A 265 7.24 -1.79 -6.05
N GLY A 266 7.73 -1.57 -4.82
CA GLY A 266 7.11 -2.10 -3.62
C GLY A 266 6.01 -1.16 -3.14
N VAL A 267 4.75 -1.57 -3.31
CA VAL A 267 3.55 -0.81 -2.96
C VAL A 267 2.97 -1.30 -1.65
N GLY A 268 2.54 -0.35 -0.82
CA GLY A 268 1.97 -0.59 0.49
C GLY A 268 2.65 0.20 1.61
N ASN A 269 2.21 -0.04 2.83
CA ASN A 269 2.65 0.69 4.02
C ASN A 269 4.04 0.26 4.51
N THR A 270 4.91 1.23 4.78
CA THR A 270 6.31 1.00 5.15
C THR A 270 6.57 0.96 6.65
N ILE A 271 5.53 0.91 7.48
CA ILE A 271 5.68 0.81 8.92
C ILE A 271 6.50 -0.42 9.31
N GLY A 272 7.51 -0.21 10.16
CA GLY A 272 8.45 -1.26 10.57
C GLY A 272 9.38 -1.76 9.47
N ILE A 273 9.32 -1.19 8.25
CA ILE A 273 10.06 -1.67 7.06
C ILE A 273 10.96 -0.55 6.51
N GLY A 274 12.24 -0.62 6.86
CA GLY A 274 13.29 0.25 6.33
C GLY A 274 13.66 -0.04 4.87
N GLN A 275 14.58 0.76 4.35
CA GLN A 275 15.25 0.57 3.06
C GLN A 275 16.68 0.08 3.29
#